data_AF-A0A2V5MKD2-F1
#
_entry.id   AF-A0A2V5MKD2-F1
#
_cell.length_a   1.000
_cell.length_b   1.000
_cell.length_c   1.000
_cell.angle_alpha   90.00
_cell.angle_beta   90.00
_cell.angle_gamma   90.00
#
_symmetry.space_group_name_H-M   'P 1'
#
loop_
_entity.id
_entity.type
_entity.pdbx_description
1 polymer ?
#
loop_
_entity_poly.entity_id
_entity_poly.type
_entity_poly.pdbx_seq_one_letter_code
_entity_poly.pdbx_strand_id
1 'polypeptide(L)'
;MLRPISAVLAIGSLILLGACATAPKTAIKNTTKTFDTVVVDAGHGGKDNGAYRRYGPPEKMATLDVAQRLERKLRESQVKTVMTRSSDVFIPLNDRVSIENAQKKAIFVSIHFNDSRRRGIHGFETYYHSRAS
;
A
#
# COMPACT_ATOMS: atom_id res chain seq x y z
N MET A 1 -52.38 29.25 56.27
CA MET A 1 -51.18 29.52 57.09
C MET A 1 -49.96 29.29 56.21
N LEU A 2 -49.10 30.31 56.09
CA LEU A 2 -47.81 30.22 55.40
C LEU A 2 -46.85 29.27 56.12
N ARG A 3 -46.01 28.56 55.36
CA ARG A 3 -44.55 28.72 55.43
C ARG A 3 -43.86 28.12 54.18
N PRO A 4 -42.97 28.87 53.50
CA PRO A 4 -42.26 28.42 52.32
C PRO A 4 -40.91 27.78 52.70
N ILE A 5 -40.45 26.82 51.89
CA ILE A 5 -39.03 26.44 51.86
C ILE A 5 -38.51 26.83 50.48
N SER A 6 -37.69 27.87 50.46
CA SER A 6 -36.78 28.21 49.37
C SER A 6 -35.53 27.34 49.49
N ALA A 7 -35.14 26.65 48.42
CA ALA A 7 -33.74 26.32 48.12
C ALA A 7 -33.72 25.66 46.72
N VAL A 8 -33.38 26.39 45.65
CA VAL A 8 -32.01 26.68 45.19
C VAL A 8 -31.55 25.66 44.14
N LEU A 9 -31.12 26.24 43.01
CA LEU A 9 -30.24 25.70 41.95
C LEU A 9 -30.76 24.60 41.01
N ALA A 10 -31.04 25.02 39.77
CA ALA A 10 -30.36 24.48 38.58
C ALA A 10 -30.59 25.42 37.37
N ILE A 11 -30.06 26.64 37.44
CA ILE A 11 -29.75 27.39 36.21
C ILE A 11 -28.40 26.86 35.74
N GLY A 12 -28.38 26.14 34.63
CA GLY A 12 -27.10 25.71 34.05
C GLY A 12 -27.22 24.45 33.21
N SER A 13 -27.93 24.52 32.09
CA SER A 13 -27.67 23.65 30.94
C SER A 13 -28.13 24.36 29.67
N LEU A 14 -27.59 25.57 29.49
CA LEU A 14 -27.53 26.19 28.18
C LEU A 14 -26.29 25.61 27.49
N ILE A 15 -26.47 25.18 26.24
CA ILE A 15 -25.43 24.88 25.24
C ILE A 15 -24.65 23.57 25.46
N LEU A 16 -25.24 22.45 25.03
CA LEU A 16 -24.43 21.33 24.53
C LEU A 16 -25.10 20.63 23.31
N LEU A 17 -25.66 21.42 22.39
CA LEU A 17 -26.06 20.95 21.05
C LEU A 17 -25.30 21.79 20.01
N GLY A 18 -24.05 21.43 19.74
CA GLY A 18 -23.24 22.24 18.83
C GLY A 18 -21.85 21.71 18.52
N ALA A 19 -21.66 20.39 18.46
CA ALA A 19 -20.46 19.82 17.86
C ALA A 19 -20.67 18.35 17.46
N CYS A 20 -21.62 18.09 16.55
CA CYS A 20 -21.39 16.99 15.62
C CYS A 20 -20.20 17.41 14.77
N ALA A 21 -18.99 17.07 15.25
CA ALA A 21 -17.77 17.25 14.50
C ALA A 21 -17.94 16.58 13.14
N THR A 22 -18.12 17.39 12.09
CA THR A 22 -17.94 16.94 10.72
C THR A 22 -16.47 16.57 10.60
N ALA A 23 -16.16 15.30 10.81
CA ALA A 23 -14.84 14.76 10.50
C ALA A 23 -14.47 15.23 9.09
N PRO A 24 -13.30 15.85 8.88
CA PRO A 24 -12.91 16.29 7.55
C PRO A 24 -12.92 15.06 6.65
N LYS A 25 -13.78 15.05 5.63
CA LYS A 25 -13.65 14.10 4.53
C LYS A 25 -12.30 14.41 3.89
N THR A 26 -11.28 13.61 4.21
CA THR A 26 -10.00 13.69 3.54
C THR A 26 -10.27 13.59 2.04
N ALA A 27 -10.07 14.70 1.32
CA ALA A 27 -10.26 14.71 -0.11
C ALA A 27 -9.26 13.71 -0.71
N ILE A 28 -9.75 12.62 -1.28
CA ILE A 28 -8.93 11.67 -2.04
C ILE A 28 -8.32 12.49 -3.18
N LYS A 29 -7.01 12.77 -3.11
CA LYS A 29 -6.31 13.41 -4.23
C LYS A 29 -6.43 12.48 -5.44
N ASN A 30 -7.00 12.97 -6.54
CA ASN A 30 -7.07 12.21 -7.77
C ASN A 30 -5.65 12.11 -8.37
N THR A 31 -4.99 10.97 -8.14
CA THR A 31 -3.64 10.68 -8.63
C THR A 31 -3.64 9.97 -9.99
N THR A 32 -4.79 9.78 -10.63
CA THR A 32 -4.88 9.04 -11.91
C THR A 32 -4.08 9.67 -13.07
N LYS A 33 -3.60 10.91 -12.91
CA LYS A 33 -2.75 11.61 -13.89
C LYS A 33 -1.32 11.88 -13.41
N THR A 34 -0.88 11.34 -12.26
CA THR A 34 0.46 11.62 -11.72
C THR A 34 1.56 10.75 -12.31
N PHE A 35 1.21 9.61 -12.93
CA PHE A 35 2.14 8.73 -13.63
C PHE A 35 1.53 8.29 -14.96
N ASP A 36 2.38 7.94 -15.92
CA ASP A 36 1.99 7.32 -17.21
C ASP A 36 2.73 5.99 -17.47
N THR A 37 3.73 5.67 -16.64
CA THR A 37 4.52 4.46 -16.69
C THR A 37 4.38 3.69 -15.38
N VAL A 38 4.20 2.38 -15.45
CA VAL A 38 4.28 1.50 -14.28
C VAL A 38 5.53 0.65 -14.41
N VAL A 39 6.45 0.77 -13.46
CA VAL A 39 7.60 -0.14 -13.33
C VAL A 39 7.18 -1.25 -12.39
N VAL A 40 7.09 -2.47 -12.91
CA VAL A 40 6.72 -3.66 -12.13
C VAL A 40 8.00 -4.41 -11.76
N ASP A 41 8.23 -4.53 -10.46
CA ASP A 41 9.36 -5.22 -9.90
C ASP A 41 8.97 -6.59 -9.36
N ALA A 42 9.50 -7.65 -9.99
CA ALA A 42 9.40 -8.99 -9.48
C ALA A 42 10.50 -9.21 -8.43
N GLY A 43 10.14 -9.22 -7.14
CA GLY A 43 11.08 -9.41 -6.04
C GLY A 43 11.99 -10.63 -6.20
N HIS A 44 13.21 -10.56 -5.66
CA HIS A 44 14.21 -11.64 -5.71
C HIS A 44 14.64 -12.04 -7.14
N GLY A 45 15.07 -13.29 -7.35
CA GLY A 45 15.43 -13.86 -8.66
C GLY A 45 16.84 -14.46 -8.71
N GLY A 46 17.05 -15.42 -9.60
CA GLY A 46 18.33 -16.11 -9.79
C GLY A 46 18.83 -16.74 -8.49
N LYS A 47 19.97 -16.24 -7.99
CA LYS A 47 20.61 -16.71 -6.75
C LYS A 47 19.84 -16.36 -5.47
N ASP A 48 18.92 -15.40 -5.54
CA ASP A 48 18.09 -15.01 -4.40
C ASP A 48 16.71 -15.67 -4.52
N ASN A 49 16.44 -16.61 -3.62
CA ASN A 49 15.18 -17.35 -3.59
C ASN A 49 14.03 -16.57 -2.93
N GLY A 50 14.34 -15.53 -2.15
CA GLY A 50 13.41 -14.94 -1.20
C GLY A 50 12.99 -15.93 -0.11
N ALA A 51 11.79 -15.73 0.43
CA ALA A 51 11.19 -16.60 1.41
C ALA A 51 11.11 -18.05 0.90
N TYR A 52 11.60 -18.96 1.72
CA TYR A 52 11.54 -20.39 1.48
C TYR A 52 10.40 -21.02 2.27
N ARG A 53 9.65 -21.93 1.64
CA ARG A 53 8.59 -22.70 2.27
C ARG A 53 8.87 -24.19 2.07
N ARG A 54 8.40 -25.02 3.01
CA ARG A 54 8.57 -26.49 2.96
C ARG A 54 7.98 -27.12 1.69
N TYR A 55 6.93 -26.52 1.13
CA TYR A 55 6.25 -26.97 -0.07
C TYR A 55 5.95 -25.79 -0.99
N GLY A 56 5.90 -26.06 -2.29
CA GLY A 56 5.66 -25.05 -3.32
C GLY A 56 6.93 -24.38 -3.84
N PRO A 57 6.78 -23.50 -4.85
CA PRO A 57 7.91 -22.79 -5.43
C PRO A 57 8.48 -21.74 -4.45
N PRO A 58 9.77 -21.36 -4.59
CA PRO A 58 10.35 -20.27 -3.81
C PRO A 58 9.67 -18.94 -4.16
N GLU A 59 9.75 -17.96 -3.25
CA GLU A 59 9.13 -16.64 -3.43
C GLU A 59 9.46 -16.02 -4.80
N LYS A 60 10.73 -16.10 -5.25
CA LYS A 60 11.16 -15.55 -6.54
C LYS A 60 10.32 -16.00 -7.75
N MET A 61 9.76 -17.21 -7.71
CA MET A 61 8.93 -17.75 -8.80
C MET A 61 7.49 -17.27 -8.67
N ALA A 62 6.97 -17.17 -7.45
CA ALA A 62 5.65 -16.61 -7.18
C ALA A 62 5.59 -15.12 -7.55
N THR A 63 6.61 -14.34 -7.19
CA THR A 63 6.71 -12.93 -7.56
C THR A 63 6.79 -12.75 -9.07
N LEU A 64 7.55 -13.59 -9.78
CA LEU A 64 7.64 -13.55 -11.25
C LEU A 64 6.29 -13.84 -11.92
N ASP A 65 5.59 -14.89 -11.49
CA ASP A 65 4.27 -15.25 -12.05
C ASP A 65 3.26 -14.11 -11.86
N VAL A 66 3.16 -13.54 -10.65
CA VAL A 66 2.23 -12.42 -10.40
C VAL A 66 2.64 -11.17 -11.18
N ALA A 67 3.93 -10.86 -11.25
CA ALA A 67 4.42 -9.70 -12.00
C ALA A 67 4.11 -9.81 -13.50
N GLN A 68 4.29 -10.98 -14.12
CA GLN A 68 3.93 -11.22 -15.52
C GLN A 68 2.42 -11.11 -15.78
N ARG A 69 1.59 -11.56 -14.83
CA ARG A 69 0.12 -11.38 -14.92
C ARG A 69 -0.26 -9.91 -14.82
N LEU A 70 0.39 -9.15 -13.93
CA LEU A 70 0.17 -7.72 -13.79
C LEU A 70 0.60 -6.97 -15.06
N GLU A 71 1.79 -7.27 -15.59
CA GLU A 71 2.30 -6.70 -16.84
C GLU A 71 1.31 -6.87 -17.99
N ARG A 72 0.80 -8.10 -18.17
CA ARG A 72 -0.21 -8.39 -19.19
C ARG A 72 -1.45 -7.51 -19.04
N LYS A 73 -2.02 -7.43 -17.83
CA LYS A 73 -3.22 -6.63 -17.56
C LYS A 73 -3.00 -5.13 -17.78
N LEU A 74 -1.84 -4.61 -17.39
CA LEU A 74 -1.49 -3.20 -17.60
C LEU A 74 -1.33 -2.89 -19.09
N ARG A 75 -0.67 -3.77 -19.84
CA ARG A 75 -0.52 -3.63 -21.30
C ARG A 75 -1.86 -3.74 -22.04
N GLU A 76 -2.73 -4.66 -21.65
CA GLU A 76 -4.11 -4.77 -22.15
C GLU A 76 -4.90 -3.47 -21.91
N SER A 77 -4.59 -2.76 -20.82
CA SER A 77 -5.16 -1.46 -20.46
C SER A 77 -4.41 -0.27 -21.07
N GLN A 78 -3.51 -0.51 -22.04
CA GLN A 78 -2.71 0.51 -22.73
C GLN A 78 -1.80 1.35 -21.81
N VAL A 79 -1.42 0.81 -20.64
CA VAL A 79 -0.48 1.45 -19.71
C VAL A 79 0.96 1.04 -20.06
N LYS A 80 1.84 2.02 -20.23
CA LYS A 80 3.27 1.74 -20.46
C LYS A 80 3.83 1.00 -19.25
N THR A 81 4.34 -0.21 -19.47
CA THR A 81 4.82 -1.09 -18.41
C THR A 81 6.26 -1.52 -18.66
N VAL A 82 7.11 -1.36 -17.65
CA VAL A 82 8.52 -1.78 -17.66
C VAL A 82 8.73 -2.79 -16.54
N MET A 83 9.31 -3.95 -16.86
CA MET A 83 9.63 -4.98 -15.86
C MET A 83 11.07 -4.83 -15.38
N THR A 84 11.36 -4.99 -14.09
CA THR A 84 12.76 -5.08 -13.62
C THR A 84 13.42 -6.39 -14.04
N ARG A 85 12.65 -7.49 -14.09
CA ARG A 85 13.02 -8.77 -14.71
C ARG A 85 11.79 -9.48 -15.27
N SER A 86 11.97 -10.20 -16.37
CA SER A 86 10.95 -11.04 -17.02
C SER A 86 11.27 -12.53 -16.99
N SER A 87 12.40 -12.91 -16.37
CA SER A 87 12.89 -14.28 -16.21
C SER A 87 13.48 -14.50 -14.81
N ASP A 88 13.94 -15.72 -14.51
CA ASP A 88 14.58 -16.05 -13.23
C ASP A 88 16.05 -15.59 -13.18
N VAL A 89 16.24 -14.28 -13.08
CA VAL A 89 17.56 -13.63 -12.97
C VAL A 89 17.62 -12.75 -11.73
N PHE A 90 18.80 -12.64 -11.13
CA PHE A 90 19.02 -11.75 -9.98
C PHE A 90 19.29 -10.32 -10.47
N ILE A 91 18.50 -9.36 -10.00
CA ILE A 91 18.72 -7.92 -10.21
C ILE A 91 19.05 -7.28 -8.85
N PRO A 92 20.21 -6.62 -8.68
CA PRO A 92 20.55 -5.85 -7.48
C PRO A 92 19.53 -4.75 -7.16
N LEU A 93 19.33 -4.43 -5.88
CA LEU A 93 18.33 -3.43 -5.45
C LEU A 93 18.54 -2.05 -6.10
N ASN A 94 19.79 -1.58 -6.18
CA ASN A 94 20.12 -0.30 -6.81
C ASN A 94 19.80 -0.29 -8.31
N ASP A 95 19.93 -1.42 -8.99
CA ASP A 95 19.63 -1.54 -10.42
C ASP A 95 18.12 -1.49 -10.65
N ARG A 96 17.32 -2.11 -9.76
CA ARG A 96 15.84 -2.02 -9.79
C ARG A 96 15.38 -0.57 -9.68
N VAL A 97 15.98 0.19 -8.74
CA VAL A 97 15.71 1.62 -8.56
C VAL A 97 16.18 2.43 -9.77
N SER A 98 17.33 2.10 -10.34
CA SER A 98 17.87 2.78 -11.53
C SER A 98 16.98 2.59 -12.76
N ILE A 99 16.36 1.42 -12.93
CA ILE A 99 15.37 1.15 -13.98
C ILE A 99 14.18 2.11 -13.89
N GLU A 100 13.69 2.37 -12.67
CA GLU A 100 12.59 3.30 -12.43
C GLU A 100 12.98 4.76 -12.65
N ASN A 101 14.11 5.18 -12.09
CA ASN A 101 14.63 6.54 -12.26
C ASN A 101 14.93 6.89 -13.73
N ALA A 102 15.18 5.90 -14.58
CA ALA A 102 15.34 6.10 -16.03
C ALA A 102 14.00 6.37 -16.76
N GLN A 103 12.86 6.13 -16.11
CA GLN A 103 11.53 6.39 -16.66
C GLN A 103 11.03 7.78 -16.24
N LYS A 104 10.44 8.52 -17.18
CA LYS A 104 9.69 9.72 -16.86
C LYS A 104 8.34 9.33 -16.28
N LYS A 105 7.89 10.03 -15.22
CA LYS A 105 6.55 9.89 -14.61
C LYS A 105 6.17 8.42 -14.32
N ALA A 106 7.07 7.70 -13.65
CA ALA A 106 6.81 6.33 -13.25
C ALA A 106 6.19 6.23 -11.86
N ILE A 107 5.45 5.14 -11.65
CA ILE A 107 5.21 4.56 -10.34
C ILE A 107 5.91 3.20 -10.27
N PHE A 108 6.55 2.93 -9.14
CA PHE A 108 7.20 1.64 -8.87
C PHE A 108 6.26 0.72 -8.07
N VAL A 109 6.03 -0.49 -8.57
CA VAL A 109 5.21 -1.51 -7.92
C VAL A 109 6.07 -2.76 -7.73
N SER A 110 6.56 -2.98 -6.51
CA SER A 110 7.30 -4.18 -6.15
C SER A 110 6.37 -5.25 -5.56
N ILE A 111 6.54 -6.49 -6.02
CA ILE A 111 5.72 -7.63 -5.64
C ILE A 111 6.59 -8.61 -4.83
N HIS A 112 6.13 -8.90 -3.62
CA HIS A 112 6.74 -9.83 -2.67
C HIS A 112 5.68 -10.68 -1.98
N PHE A 113 6.12 -11.81 -1.41
CA PHE A 113 5.30 -12.68 -0.59
C PHE A 113 5.96 -12.83 0.78
N ASN A 114 5.36 -12.18 1.78
CA ASN A 114 5.88 -12.21 3.14
C ASN A 114 6.05 -13.61 3.71
N ASP A 115 6.87 -13.69 4.74
CA ASP A 115 7.03 -14.87 5.56
C ASP A 115 6.99 -14.55 7.05
N SER A 116 6.56 -15.53 7.84
CA SER A 116 6.52 -15.41 9.30
C SER A 116 6.81 -16.75 9.95
N ARG A 117 7.60 -16.72 11.03
CA ARG A 117 7.82 -17.90 11.87
C ARG A 117 6.56 -18.33 12.63
N ARG A 118 5.60 -17.41 12.82
CA ARG A 118 4.33 -17.70 13.49
C ARG A 118 3.37 -18.34 12.49
N ARG A 119 2.91 -19.55 12.81
CA ARG A 119 1.89 -20.24 12.00
C ARG A 119 0.56 -19.50 12.08
N GLY A 120 -0.23 -19.60 11.01
CA GLY A 120 -1.58 -19.02 10.94
C GLY A 120 -1.63 -17.54 10.58
N ILE A 121 -0.50 -16.87 10.35
CA ILE A 121 -0.48 -15.50 9.81
C ILE A 121 -0.71 -15.56 8.30
N HIS A 122 -1.73 -14.83 7.83
CA HIS A 122 -2.11 -14.73 6.42
C HIS A 122 -2.78 -13.37 6.17
N GLY A 123 -2.73 -12.90 4.94
CA GLY A 123 -3.28 -11.60 4.54
C GLY A 123 -2.45 -10.96 3.44
N PHE A 124 -2.82 -9.75 3.07
CA PHE A 124 -2.04 -8.89 2.19
C PHE A 124 -1.65 -7.62 2.95
N GLU A 125 -0.50 -7.05 2.59
CA GLU A 125 -0.06 -5.76 3.10
C GLU A 125 0.53 -4.95 1.95
N THR A 126 0.53 -3.64 2.10
CA THR A 126 1.08 -2.72 1.11
C THR A 126 1.91 -1.69 1.84
N TYR A 127 3.20 -1.67 1.51
CA TYR A 127 4.11 -0.64 1.97
C TYR A 127 4.20 0.45 0.92
N TYR A 128 4.31 1.68 1.39
CA TYR A 128 4.62 2.82 0.54
C TYR A 128 5.65 3.67 1.26
N HIS A 129 6.50 4.34 0.49
CA HIS A 129 7.41 5.31 1.07
C HIS A 129 6.65 6.61 1.36
N SER A 130 6.41 6.89 2.63
CA SER A 130 6.04 8.24 3.08
C SER A 130 7.32 8.97 3.48
N ARG A 131 7.58 10.15 2.90
CA ARG A 131 8.46 11.10 3.57
C ARG A 131 7.82 11.43 4.92
N ALA A 132 8.48 11.07 6.02
CA ALA A 132 8.20 11.76 7.28
C ALA A 132 8.45 13.25 7.01
N SER A 133 7.42 14.06 7.22
CA SER A 133 7.50 15.52 7.09
C SER A 133 8.37 16.08 8.21
#